data_AF-A0A964HXE1-F1
#
_entry.id   AF-A0A964HXE1-F1
#
_cell.length_a   1.000
_cell.length_b   1.000
_cell.length_c   1.000
_cell.angle_alpha   90.00
_cell.angle_beta   90.00
_cell.angle_gamma   90.00
#
_symmetry.space_group_name_H-M   'P 1'
#
loop_
_entity.id
_entity.type
_entity.pdbx_description
1 polymer ?
#
loop_
_entity_poly.entity_id
_entity_poly.type
_entity_poly.pdbx_seq_one_letter_code
_entity_poly.pdbx_strand_id
1 'polypeptide(L)'
;MNVKRLIALSVIAAGAGQIPAALALTAPVSTAWHLDRINQAQLPLDGSNVHGPLTGAGVDIYIVDTGIRSTHEQIVGRVLPGIDIPTDNGSSKVNPKTSDCDGHGTHVAGLAGGSTVGVATQARVIAVRVLDCNGDGEVADVVRALQWVRAHHRSGVAAVVNLSFGVDLGDDGTSIDYEVQALIDEGVVVTVASGNGDAAGRPISACKIAPADVPGALTVGSIGIADVVSYYSNNGPCVDLYAPGGDRIRGLESGWKDSDTDYEFDVGTSMASPLVAGYAALLAQQQPGLCATSISKAIVDRSTKGVITGMTADSLNRLLFLDTALIPTTVPGEASHVIITTDSQSLVVSWDSPCDGGSVVTGTRVSLLQNGKVVKRTDVPVGTNAVRFVGLALGKKYQVVIKASNAIGDGIATPRIGTMAVQKILAGKSIKPDTLGYLTSDLPLIWSVSQASKKVCRLQTAPFRLVALRRGVCRVGLRGITGQDPIIRSLRID
;
A
#
# COMPACT_ATOMS: atom_id res chain seq x y z
N MET A 1 -22.72 -4.17 22.16
CA MET A 1 -21.47 -4.24 21.37
C MET A 1 -21.20 -2.82 20.91
N ASN A 2 -20.19 -2.15 21.47
CA ASN A 2 -19.78 -0.82 21.00
C ASN A 2 -19.12 -1.03 19.64
N VAL A 3 -19.74 -0.50 18.58
CA VAL A 3 -19.14 -0.43 17.26
C VAL A 3 -18.07 0.66 17.32
N LYS A 4 -16.80 0.26 17.22
CA LYS A 4 -15.62 1.15 17.29
C LYS A 4 -15.45 1.81 15.91
N ARG A 5 -15.53 3.14 15.85
CA ARG A 5 -15.57 3.92 14.60
C ARG A 5 -14.21 4.51 14.26
N LEU A 6 -13.76 4.32 13.02
CA LEU A 6 -12.70 5.12 12.39
C LEU A 6 -13.31 6.36 11.77
N ILE A 7 -12.56 7.47 11.73
CA ILE A 7 -13.02 8.73 11.15
C ILE A 7 -11.93 9.29 10.23
N ALA A 8 -12.33 9.82 9.08
CA ALA A 8 -11.47 10.65 8.24
C ALA A 8 -10.91 11.83 9.06
N LEU A 9 -9.59 12.02 9.06
CA LEU A 9 -8.93 13.01 9.92
C LEU A 9 -8.89 14.40 9.27
N SER A 10 -10.06 14.99 9.07
CA SER A 10 -10.21 16.42 8.73
C SER A 10 -10.66 17.23 9.95
N VAL A 11 -10.23 18.48 10.05
CA VAL A 11 -10.83 19.43 11.00
C VAL A 11 -11.74 20.36 10.22
N ILE A 12 -13.06 20.16 10.33
CA ILE A 12 -14.02 21.10 9.77
C ILE A 12 -13.75 22.46 10.42
N ALA A 13 -13.34 23.44 9.61
CA ALA A 13 -13.15 24.81 10.08
C ALA A 13 -14.52 25.38 10.51
N ALA A 14 -14.84 25.27 11.79
CA ALA A 14 -15.99 25.95 12.39
C ALA A 14 -15.70 27.45 12.41
N GLY A 15 -16.05 28.15 11.32
CA GLY A 15 -16.00 29.61 11.25
C GLY A 15 -15.42 30.20 9.96
N ALA A 16 -16.06 29.92 8.83
CA ALA A 16 -16.15 30.88 7.74
C ALA A 16 -17.63 30.99 7.38
N GLY A 17 -18.21 32.19 7.48
CA GLY A 17 -19.60 32.42 7.12
C GLY A 17 -19.87 31.96 5.70
N GLN A 18 -21.07 31.42 5.46
CA GLN A 18 -21.56 31.08 4.12
C GLN A 18 -21.32 32.27 3.18
N ILE A 19 -20.34 32.14 2.30
CA ILE A 19 -20.17 33.06 1.17
C ILE A 19 -21.30 32.71 0.19
N PRO A 20 -22.16 33.66 -0.21
CA PRO A 20 -23.28 33.36 -1.08
C PRO A 20 -22.81 32.78 -2.42
N ALA A 21 -23.50 31.74 -2.86
CA ALA A 21 -23.25 31.03 -4.12
C ALA A 21 -23.44 31.95 -5.33
N ALA A 22 -22.34 32.60 -5.77
CA ALA A 22 -22.25 33.27 -7.06
C ALA A 22 -20.78 33.45 -7.46
N LEU A 23 -20.14 32.36 -7.89
CA LEU A 23 -19.08 32.31 -8.92
C LEU A 23 -18.63 30.85 -9.00
N ALA A 24 -19.10 30.11 -10.00
CA ALA A 24 -18.47 28.86 -10.38
C ALA A 24 -17.05 29.19 -10.86
N LEU A 25 -16.06 28.96 -10.00
CA LEU A 25 -14.66 29.05 -10.36
C LEU A 25 -14.26 27.70 -10.95
N THR A 26 -13.87 27.71 -12.22
CA THR A 26 -13.60 26.52 -13.04
C THR A 26 -12.10 26.17 -13.07
N ALA A 27 -11.35 26.54 -12.04
CA ALA A 27 -9.93 26.23 -11.80
C ALA A 27 -9.62 26.55 -10.31
N PRO A 28 -8.60 25.93 -9.67
CA PRO A 28 -8.25 26.24 -8.28
C PRO A 28 -8.02 27.75 -8.10
N VAL A 29 -8.64 28.33 -7.07
CA VAL A 29 -8.70 29.79 -6.87
C VAL A 29 -7.38 30.40 -6.41
N SER A 30 -6.46 29.59 -5.87
CA SER A 30 -5.20 30.08 -5.33
C SER A 30 -3.99 29.33 -5.85
N THR A 31 -2.83 30.00 -5.90
CA THR A 31 -1.55 29.31 -6.02
C THR A 31 -1.47 28.30 -4.88
N ALA A 32 -1.37 27.02 -5.24
CA ALA A 32 -1.23 25.88 -4.34
C ALA A 32 0.01 26.04 -3.45
N TRP A 33 -0.13 26.78 -2.35
CA TRP A 33 0.96 27.19 -1.46
C TRP A 33 1.68 25.98 -0.87
N HIS A 34 1.00 24.84 -0.77
CA HIS A 34 1.60 23.60 -0.32
C HIS A 34 2.65 23.08 -1.30
N LEU A 35 2.44 23.23 -2.62
CA LEU A 35 3.42 22.86 -3.64
C LEU A 35 4.61 23.83 -3.67
N ASP A 36 4.32 25.12 -3.53
CA ASP A 36 5.32 26.18 -3.33
C ASP A 36 6.18 25.88 -2.09
N ARG A 37 5.54 25.56 -0.95
CA ARG A 37 6.29 25.31 0.27
C ARG A 37 7.24 24.13 0.17
N ILE A 38 6.84 23.03 -0.46
CA ILE A 38 7.63 21.79 -0.45
C ILE A 38 8.74 21.75 -1.50
N ASN A 39 8.85 22.73 -2.40
CA ASN A 39 9.96 22.81 -3.37
C ASN A 39 11.10 23.76 -2.95
N GLN A 40 11.00 24.39 -1.78
CA GLN A 40 11.99 25.32 -1.23
C GLN A 40 12.32 25.03 0.24
N ALA A 41 13.52 25.41 0.68
CA ALA A 41 13.95 25.15 2.06
C ALA A 41 13.41 26.20 3.05
N GLN A 42 13.46 27.48 2.69
CA GLN A 42 13.14 28.59 3.60
C GLN A 42 11.97 29.41 3.08
N LEU A 43 11.18 29.98 3.99
CA LEU A 43 10.27 31.08 3.68
C LEU A 43 11.06 32.37 3.31
N PRO A 44 10.44 33.35 2.64
CA PRO A 44 9.05 33.41 2.18
C PRO A 44 8.80 32.53 0.94
N LEU A 45 7.53 32.16 0.72
CA LEU A 45 7.08 31.51 -0.52
C LEU A 45 7.39 32.38 -1.74
N ASP A 46 7.79 31.77 -2.85
CA ASP A 46 8.24 32.48 -4.05
C ASP A 46 7.21 32.48 -5.19
N GLY A 47 6.09 31.78 -5.03
CA GLY A 47 5.02 31.65 -6.01
C GLY A 47 5.23 30.53 -7.05
N SER A 48 6.31 29.75 -6.94
CA SER A 48 6.65 28.65 -7.86
C SER A 48 6.17 27.32 -7.32
N ASN A 49 5.38 26.57 -8.10
CA ASN A 49 5.01 25.19 -7.76
C ASN A 49 5.88 24.15 -8.49
N VAL A 50 6.96 24.57 -9.14
CA VAL A 50 7.80 23.71 -9.98
C VAL A 50 8.71 22.85 -9.12
N HIS A 51 8.63 21.53 -9.26
CA HIS A 51 9.44 20.57 -8.48
C HIS A 51 10.11 19.50 -9.36
N GLY A 52 10.40 19.84 -10.61
CA GLY A 52 11.17 19.02 -11.56
C GLY A 52 10.32 18.33 -12.63
N PRO A 53 10.94 17.48 -13.47
CA PRO A 53 10.30 16.85 -14.62
C PRO A 53 9.55 15.55 -14.28
N LEU A 54 9.69 15.04 -13.06
CA LEU A 54 9.02 13.82 -12.62
C LEU A 54 7.56 14.11 -12.32
N THR A 55 6.71 13.13 -12.61
CA THR A 55 5.24 13.24 -12.56
C THR A 55 4.60 12.08 -11.80
N GLY A 56 5.38 11.09 -11.35
CA GLY A 56 4.88 9.84 -10.78
C GLY A 56 4.32 8.86 -11.81
N ALA A 57 4.50 9.15 -13.12
CA ALA A 57 4.05 8.24 -14.18
C ALA A 57 4.65 6.85 -14.00
N GLY A 58 3.81 5.81 -14.11
CA GLY A 58 4.26 4.44 -13.90
C GLY A 58 4.03 3.91 -12.48
N VAL A 59 3.65 4.75 -11.51
CA VAL A 59 3.42 4.38 -10.11
C VAL A 59 1.92 4.30 -9.79
N ASP A 60 1.56 3.40 -8.88
CA ASP A 60 0.21 3.24 -8.33
C ASP A 60 0.13 3.86 -6.93
N ILE A 61 -0.82 4.78 -6.72
CA ILE A 61 -1.13 5.35 -5.41
C ILE A 61 -2.52 4.85 -4.98
N TYR A 62 -2.56 4.03 -3.94
CA TYR A 62 -3.77 3.54 -3.30
C TYR A 62 -4.23 4.54 -2.25
N ILE A 63 -5.41 5.11 -2.45
CA ILE A 63 -6.05 6.03 -1.50
C ILE A 63 -7.09 5.23 -0.73
N VAL A 64 -6.76 4.87 0.51
CA VAL A 64 -7.62 4.09 1.40
C VAL A 64 -8.43 5.08 2.23
N ASP A 65 -9.69 5.32 1.82
CA ASP A 65 -10.44 6.51 2.25
C ASP A 65 -11.97 6.37 2.00
N THR A 66 -12.71 7.48 1.83
CA THR A 66 -14.17 7.55 1.58
C THR A 66 -14.59 7.22 0.15
N GLY A 67 -13.62 6.95 -0.74
CA GLY A 67 -13.82 6.77 -2.17
C GLY A 67 -13.18 7.91 -2.97
N ILE A 68 -13.39 7.91 -4.29
CA ILE A 68 -12.86 8.95 -5.19
C ILE A 68 -13.91 9.30 -6.23
N ARG A 69 -14.14 10.58 -6.47
CA ARG A 69 -14.83 11.06 -7.68
C ARG A 69 -13.91 10.88 -8.90
N SER A 70 -13.95 9.71 -9.50
CA SER A 70 -13.04 9.33 -10.61
C SER A 70 -13.14 10.20 -11.88
N THR A 71 -14.21 10.97 -12.02
CA THR A 71 -14.45 11.89 -13.14
C THR A 71 -13.95 13.31 -12.88
N HIS A 72 -13.44 13.60 -11.67
CA HIS A 72 -12.91 14.92 -11.33
C HIS A 72 -11.72 15.31 -12.21
N GLU A 73 -11.69 16.54 -12.72
CA GLU A 73 -10.69 17.01 -13.71
C GLU A 73 -9.24 16.90 -13.23
N GLN A 74 -9.02 16.92 -11.91
CA GLN A 74 -7.70 16.71 -11.32
C GLN A 74 -7.12 15.32 -11.63
N ILE A 75 -7.94 14.28 -11.75
CA ILE A 75 -7.48 12.88 -11.75
C ILE A 75 -8.14 12.00 -12.83
N VAL A 76 -9.10 12.56 -13.59
CA VAL A 76 -9.81 11.86 -14.67
C VAL A 76 -8.85 11.17 -15.64
N GLY A 77 -9.19 9.95 -16.04
CA GLY A 77 -8.38 9.12 -16.95
C GLY A 77 -7.18 8.43 -16.28
N ARG A 78 -6.89 8.70 -15.00
CA ARG A 78 -5.81 8.05 -14.24
C ARG A 78 -6.29 7.22 -13.05
N VAL A 79 -7.60 7.20 -12.79
CA VAL A 79 -8.18 6.35 -11.74
C VAL A 79 -8.38 4.92 -12.28
N LEU A 80 -7.78 3.93 -11.63
CA LEU A 80 -7.98 2.51 -11.93
C LEU A 80 -9.08 1.90 -11.04
N PRO A 81 -9.67 0.76 -11.45
CA PRO A 81 -10.63 0.04 -10.62
C PRO A 81 -10.05 -0.32 -9.25
N GLY A 82 -10.80 -0.03 -8.20
CA GLY A 82 -10.45 -0.38 -6.82
C GLY A 82 -11.52 -1.24 -6.14
N ILE A 83 -11.64 -1.11 -4.83
CA ILE A 83 -12.60 -1.89 -4.01
C ILE A 83 -13.44 -0.97 -3.12
N ASP A 84 -14.69 -1.39 -2.91
CA ASP A 84 -15.70 -0.71 -2.10
C ASP A 84 -16.12 -1.67 -0.98
N ILE A 85 -15.72 -1.39 0.26
CA ILE A 85 -15.90 -2.25 1.44
C ILE A 85 -16.77 -1.67 2.58
N PRO A 86 -17.01 -0.35 2.73
CA PRO A 86 -17.59 0.20 3.97
C PRO A 86 -18.98 -0.39 4.24
N THR A 87 -19.38 -0.30 5.50
CA THR A 87 -20.60 -0.91 6.02
C THR A 87 -21.84 -0.52 5.20
N ASP A 88 -22.54 -1.53 4.67
CA ASP A 88 -23.80 -1.38 3.94
C ASP A 88 -24.97 -1.11 4.90
N ASN A 89 -24.91 0.00 5.64
CA ASN A 89 -26.02 0.47 6.47
C ASN A 89 -27.17 1.09 5.65
N GLY A 90 -27.18 0.91 4.32
CA GLY A 90 -28.19 1.41 3.39
C GLY A 90 -28.02 2.88 2.98
N SER A 91 -27.44 3.72 3.83
CA SER A 91 -27.12 5.14 3.53
C SER A 91 -25.80 5.34 2.78
N SER A 92 -24.97 4.31 2.71
CA SER A 92 -23.58 4.42 2.23
C SER A 92 -23.35 3.82 0.83
N LYS A 93 -24.43 3.55 0.10
CA LYS A 93 -24.39 2.99 -1.25
C LYS A 93 -23.99 4.06 -2.26
N VAL A 94 -23.00 3.72 -3.08
CA VAL A 94 -22.49 4.61 -4.13
C VAL A 94 -22.55 3.94 -5.50
N ASN A 95 -22.66 4.74 -6.54
CA ASN A 95 -22.61 4.29 -7.93
C ASN A 95 -21.91 5.36 -8.80
N PRO A 96 -20.84 5.03 -9.56
CA PRO A 96 -20.14 3.74 -9.60
C PRO A 96 -19.59 3.28 -8.24
N LYS A 97 -19.24 2.00 -8.13
CA LYS A 97 -18.54 1.48 -6.95
C LYS A 97 -17.27 2.30 -6.74
N THR A 98 -16.90 2.50 -5.47
CA THR A 98 -15.78 3.35 -5.04
C THR A 98 -15.94 4.86 -5.28
N SER A 99 -17.11 5.33 -5.75
CA SER A 99 -17.38 6.77 -5.78
C SER A 99 -17.33 7.37 -4.38
N ASP A 100 -16.84 8.60 -4.30
CA ASP A 100 -16.83 9.38 -3.08
C ASP A 100 -18.20 10.04 -2.84
N CYS A 101 -18.69 9.94 -1.62
CA CYS A 101 -19.92 10.58 -1.16
C CYS A 101 -19.71 11.44 0.09
N ASP A 102 -18.48 11.52 0.59
CA ASP A 102 -18.06 12.40 1.68
C ASP A 102 -17.27 13.61 1.17
N GLY A 103 -16.27 13.39 0.31
CA GLY A 103 -15.42 14.43 -0.28
C GLY A 103 -13.94 14.29 0.10
N HIS A 104 -13.66 13.78 1.31
CA HIS A 104 -12.31 13.67 1.85
C HIS A 104 -11.38 12.83 0.95
N GLY A 105 -11.81 11.66 0.49
CA GLY A 105 -10.99 10.80 -0.37
C GLY A 105 -10.68 11.42 -1.73
N THR A 106 -11.60 12.18 -2.33
CA THR A 106 -11.33 12.95 -3.56
C THR A 106 -10.32 14.07 -3.31
N HIS A 107 -10.42 14.76 -2.16
CA HIS A 107 -9.49 15.81 -1.75
C HIS A 107 -8.07 15.27 -1.58
N VAL A 108 -7.93 14.18 -0.83
CA VAL A 108 -6.67 13.45 -0.59
C VAL A 108 -6.07 12.95 -1.90
N ALA A 109 -6.87 12.35 -2.78
CA ALA A 109 -6.44 11.89 -4.10
C ALA A 109 -5.91 13.04 -4.98
N GLY A 110 -6.56 14.20 -4.92
CA GLY A 110 -6.13 15.42 -5.61
C GLY A 110 -4.80 15.95 -5.10
N LEU A 111 -4.54 15.94 -3.78
CA LEU A 111 -3.26 16.37 -3.21
C LEU A 111 -2.11 15.39 -3.54
N ALA A 112 -2.40 14.09 -3.59
CA ALA A 112 -1.39 13.10 -3.95
C ALA A 112 -1.03 13.17 -5.44
N GLY A 113 -2.04 13.23 -6.31
CA GLY A 113 -1.85 13.01 -7.75
C GLY A 113 -2.70 13.87 -8.67
N GLY A 114 -3.34 14.94 -8.20
CA GLY A 114 -4.07 15.90 -9.04
C GLY A 114 -3.18 16.60 -10.07
N SER A 115 -3.74 16.94 -11.22
CA SER A 115 -3.02 17.54 -12.35
C SER A 115 -2.47 18.94 -12.06
N THR A 116 -3.09 19.68 -11.14
CA THR A 116 -2.71 21.08 -10.81
C THR A 116 -2.39 21.29 -9.34
N VAL A 117 -3.04 20.55 -8.43
CA VAL A 117 -2.85 20.68 -6.98
C VAL A 117 -2.05 19.53 -6.38
N GLY A 118 -1.74 18.50 -7.18
CA GLY A 118 -1.07 17.29 -6.71
C GLY A 118 0.44 17.30 -6.91
N VAL A 119 1.13 16.45 -6.14
CA VAL A 119 2.58 16.25 -6.27
C VAL A 119 2.91 15.31 -7.43
N ALA A 120 2.21 14.18 -7.56
CA ALA A 120 2.47 13.18 -8.61
C ALA A 120 1.44 13.26 -9.75
N THR A 121 1.55 14.28 -10.59
CA THR A 121 0.53 14.71 -11.57
C THR A 121 0.16 13.66 -12.65
N GLN A 122 0.94 12.59 -12.82
CA GLN A 122 0.66 11.48 -13.75
C GLN A 122 0.73 10.10 -13.09
N ALA A 123 0.78 10.02 -11.76
CA ALA A 123 0.56 8.74 -11.07
C ALA A 123 -0.85 8.22 -11.34
N ARG A 124 -1.02 6.91 -11.29
CA ARG A 124 -2.34 6.29 -11.32
C ARG A 124 -2.87 6.21 -9.90
N VAL A 125 -4.17 6.45 -9.76
CA VAL A 125 -4.83 6.49 -8.45
C VAL A 125 -5.80 5.32 -8.34
N ILE A 126 -5.82 4.63 -7.20
CA ILE A 126 -6.70 3.49 -6.96
C ILE A 126 -7.56 3.83 -5.74
N ALA A 127 -8.88 3.87 -5.94
CA ALA A 127 -9.84 4.13 -4.88
C ALA A 127 -10.07 2.88 -4.02
N VAL A 128 -9.63 2.90 -2.77
CA VAL A 128 -9.89 1.82 -1.80
C VAL A 128 -10.87 2.39 -0.78
N ARG A 129 -12.16 2.30 -1.07
CA ARG A 129 -13.21 2.87 -0.24
C ARG A 129 -13.47 1.98 0.97
N VAL A 130 -13.26 2.53 2.17
CA VAL A 130 -13.42 1.87 3.48
C VAL A 130 -14.17 2.73 4.49
N LEU A 131 -14.34 4.02 4.19
CA LEU A 131 -15.13 4.95 4.97
C LEU A 131 -16.44 5.25 4.24
N ASP A 132 -17.48 5.50 5.01
CA ASP A 132 -18.83 5.72 4.54
C ASP A 132 -19.09 7.20 4.17
N CYS A 133 -20.32 7.57 3.82
CA CYS A 133 -20.62 8.94 3.38
C CYS A 133 -20.56 10.01 4.48
N ASN A 134 -20.34 9.61 5.74
CA ASN A 134 -20.08 10.51 6.86
C ASN A 134 -18.61 10.44 7.32
N GLY A 135 -17.75 9.77 6.55
CA GLY A 135 -16.35 9.55 6.91
C GLY A 135 -16.14 8.47 7.98
N ASP A 136 -17.18 7.71 8.35
CA ASP A 136 -17.12 6.67 9.38
C ASP A 136 -16.71 5.30 8.77
N GLY A 137 -15.89 4.52 9.48
CA GLY A 137 -15.53 3.16 9.06
C GLY A 137 -15.36 2.17 10.22
N GLU A 138 -15.26 0.88 9.88
CA GLU A 138 -14.97 -0.20 10.84
C GLU A 138 -13.56 -0.76 10.66
N VAL A 139 -12.89 -1.10 11.76
CA VAL A 139 -11.54 -1.69 11.76
C VAL A 139 -11.47 -2.92 10.83
N ALA A 140 -12.50 -3.78 10.88
CA ALA A 140 -12.56 -5.00 10.06
C ALA A 140 -12.68 -4.72 8.56
N ASP A 141 -13.27 -3.58 8.17
CA ASP A 141 -13.39 -3.18 6.76
C ASP A 141 -12.05 -2.66 6.24
N VAL A 142 -11.33 -1.89 7.05
CA VAL A 142 -9.96 -1.45 6.73
C VAL A 142 -9.01 -2.64 6.59
N VAL A 143 -9.01 -3.57 7.54
CA VAL A 143 -8.18 -4.79 7.47
C VAL A 143 -8.47 -5.56 6.18
N ARG A 144 -9.74 -5.73 5.80
CA ARG A 144 -10.14 -6.39 4.55
C ARG A 144 -9.64 -5.63 3.31
N ALA A 145 -9.62 -4.30 3.35
CA ALA A 145 -9.12 -3.47 2.26
C ALA A 145 -7.59 -3.55 2.14
N LEU A 146 -6.85 -3.50 3.25
CA LEU A 146 -5.40 -3.63 3.24
C LEU A 146 -4.99 -5.02 2.72
N GLN A 147 -5.68 -6.08 3.15
CA GLN A 147 -5.51 -7.42 2.56
C GLN A 147 -5.79 -7.41 1.06
N TRP A 148 -6.86 -6.73 0.61
CA TRP A 148 -7.13 -6.58 -0.82
C TRP A 148 -5.99 -5.89 -1.56
N VAL A 149 -5.44 -4.79 -1.01
CA VAL A 149 -4.28 -4.09 -1.59
C VAL A 149 -3.08 -5.03 -1.70
N ARG A 150 -2.72 -5.75 -0.62
CA ARG A 150 -1.62 -6.75 -0.61
C ARG A 150 -1.72 -7.77 -1.74
N ALA A 151 -2.94 -8.22 -2.06
CA ALA A 151 -3.12 -9.20 -3.14
C ALA A 151 -3.33 -8.64 -4.55
N HIS A 152 -3.62 -7.34 -4.69
CA HIS A 152 -3.95 -6.72 -5.98
C HIS A 152 -2.95 -5.65 -6.41
N HIS A 153 -1.99 -5.27 -5.55
CA HIS A 153 -0.86 -4.48 -6.00
C HIS A 153 -0.09 -5.24 -7.07
N ARG A 154 0.27 -4.51 -8.13
CA ARG A 154 0.75 -5.14 -9.35
C ARG A 154 2.22 -5.44 -9.20
N SER A 155 2.56 -6.72 -9.21
CA SER A 155 3.96 -7.18 -9.21
C SER A 155 4.79 -6.43 -10.28
N GLY A 156 5.92 -5.88 -9.86
CA GLY A 156 6.82 -5.07 -10.70
C GLY A 156 6.37 -3.63 -10.95
N VAL A 157 5.25 -3.18 -10.38
CA VAL A 157 4.81 -1.79 -10.36
C VAL A 157 4.98 -1.25 -8.95
N ALA A 158 5.67 -0.12 -8.79
CA ALA A 158 5.79 0.50 -7.48
C ALA A 158 4.41 0.93 -6.96
N ALA A 159 4.15 0.63 -5.69
CA ALA A 159 2.91 0.96 -5.00
C ALA A 159 3.19 1.87 -3.80
N VAL A 160 2.35 2.88 -3.64
CA VAL A 160 2.27 3.75 -2.48
C VAL A 160 0.86 3.65 -1.90
N VAL A 161 0.72 3.47 -0.59
CA VAL A 161 -0.57 3.44 0.10
C VAL A 161 -0.66 4.65 1.02
N ASN A 162 -1.70 5.46 0.85
CA ASN A 162 -1.99 6.58 1.74
C ASN A 162 -3.21 6.27 2.62
N LEU A 163 -3.05 6.44 3.94
CA LEU A 163 -4.06 6.22 4.96
C LEU A 163 -4.30 7.53 5.71
N SER A 164 -5.25 8.34 5.22
CA SER A 164 -5.62 9.63 5.80
C SER A 164 -6.76 9.48 6.83
N PHE A 165 -6.62 8.52 7.74
CA PHE A 165 -7.55 8.26 8.84
C PHE A 165 -6.77 7.70 10.03
N GLY A 166 -7.42 7.62 11.20
CA GLY A 166 -6.81 6.98 12.36
C GLY A 166 -7.86 6.49 13.37
N VAL A 167 -7.38 5.65 14.29
CA VAL A 167 -8.14 5.19 15.46
C VAL A 167 -7.23 5.15 16.68
N ASP A 168 -7.77 5.39 17.86
CA ASP A 168 -7.03 5.24 19.12
C ASP A 168 -6.55 3.79 19.30
N LEU A 169 -5.29 3.57 19.70
CA LEU A 169 -4.70 2.22 19.86
C LEU A 169 -5.44 1.33 20.87
N GLY A 170 -6.18 1.93 21.81
CA GLY A 170 -7.03 1.21 22.76
C GLY A 170 -8.23 0.49 22.11
N ASP A 171 -8.50 0.77 20.84
CA ASP A 171 -9.70 0.33 20.11
C ASP A 171 -9.41 -0.71 19.00
N ASP A 172 -8.52 -1.67 19.26
CA ASP A 172 -8.15 -2.78 18.35
C ASP A 172 -7.34 -2.38 17.09
N GLY A 173 -6.70 -1.21 17.12
CA GLY A 173 -5.82 -0.68 16.06
C GLY A 173 -4.69 -1.64 15.63
N THR A 174 -4.25 -2.51 16.54
CA THR A 174 -3.20 -3.53 16.30
C THR A 174 -3.42 -4.41 15.06
N SER A 175 -4.68 -4.63 14.66
CA SER A 175 -4.99 -5.39 13.45
C SER A 175 -4.73 -4.60 12.16
N ILE A 176 -4.91 -3.28 12.18
CA ILE A 176 -4.54 -2.37 11.09
C ILE A 176 -3.01 -2.29 11.05
N ASP A 177 -2.35 -2.14 12.19
CA ASP A 177 -0.90 -2.05 12.30
C ASP A 177 -0.20 -3.27 11.69
N TYR A 178 -0.75 -4.46 11.96
CA TYR A 178 -0.28 -5.71 11.39
C TYR A 178 -0.34 -5.70 9.86
N GLU A 179 -1.44 -5.25 9.27
CA GLU A 179 -1.59 -5.20 7.81
C GLU A 179 -0.74 -4.09 7.16
N VAL A 180 -0.55 -2.97 7.85
CA VAL A 180 0.35 -1.89 7.41
C VAL A 180 1.80 -2.38 7.42
N GLN A 181 2.23 -3.05 8.49
CA GLN A 181 3.56 -3.66 8.53
C GLN A 181 3.73 -4.70 7.42
N ALA A 182 2.72 -5.51 7.17
CA ALA A 182 2.78 -6.52 6.10
C ALA A 182 2.87 -5.88 4.69
N LEU A 183 2.21 -4.75 4.44
CA LEU A 183 2.39 -3.97 3.21
C LEU A 183 3.82 -3.44 3.06
N ILE A 184 4.40 -2.91 4.14
CA ILE A 184 5.77 -2.42 4.16
C ILE A 184 6.75 -3.56 3.86
N ASP A 185 6.56 -4.71 4.48
CA ASP A 185 7.38 -5.92 4.28
C ASP A 185 7.26 -6.46 2.83
N GLU A 186 6.12 -6.24 2.18
CA GLU A 186 5.90 -6.56 0.76
C GLU A 186 6.50 -5.52 -0.21
N GLY A 187 7.12 -4.45 0.30
CA GLY A 187 7.80 -3.44 -0.51
C GLY A 187 6.89 -2.29 -0.96
N VAL A 188 5.79 -2.05 -0.26
CA VAL A 188 4.91 -0.89 -0.47
C VAL A 188 5.37 0.28 0.40
N VAL A 189 5.44 1.48 -0.15
CA VAL A 189 5.62 2.70 0.67
C VAL A 189 4.28 3.06 1.29
N VAL A 190 4.20 3.19 2.61
CA VAL A 190 2.96 3.55 3.31
C VAL A 190 3.10 4.92 3.96
N THR A 191 2.16 5.82 3.71
CA THR A 191 2.06 7.14 4.34
C THR A 191 0.78 7.22 5.16
N VAL A 192 0.89 7.76 6.38
CA VAL A 192 -0.21 7.79 7.34
C VAL A 192 -0.33 9.17 7.99
N ALA A 193 -1.55 9.62 8.22
CA ALA A 193 -1.79 10.85 8.96
C ALA A 193 -1.45 10.65 10.45
N SER A 194 -0.78 11.62 11.10
CA SER A 194 -0.44 11.50 12.53
C SER A 194 -1.65 11.57 13.47
N GLY A 195 -2.79 12.12 13.00
CA GLY A 195 -3.98 12.40 13.80
C GLY A 195 -4.14 13.88 14.18
N ASN A 196 -5.37 14.27 14.50
CA ASN A 196 -5.78 15.67 14.73
C ASN A 196 -6.21 15.95 16.19
N GLY A 197 -5.53 15.31 17.13
CA GLY A 197 -5.81 15.48 18.57
C GLY A 197 -6.91 14.57 19.11
N ASP A 198 -7.24 14.79 20.39
CA ASP A 198 -8.34 14.11 21.08
C ASP A 198 -9.72 14.66 20.66
N ALA A 199 -10.79 14.18 21.28
CA ALA A 199 -12.15 14.65 21.02
C ALA A 199 -12.39 16.16 21.28
N ALA A 200 -11.46 16.84 21.97
CA ALA A 200 -11.48 18.30 22.16
C ALA A 200 -10.55 19.04 21.18
N GLY A 201 -9.97 18.34 20.20
CA GLY A 201 -9.02 18.87 19.21
C GLY A 201 -7.66 19.22 19.80
N ARG A 202 -7.29 18.65 20.96
CA ARG A 202 -5.98 18.88 21.58
C ARG A 202 -4.98 17.85 21.07
N PRO A 203 -3.82 18.25 20.56
CA PRO A 203 -2.79 17.33 20.10
C PRO A 203 -2.45 16.25 21.14
N ILE A 204 -2.42 15.00 20.69
CA ILE A 204 -1.95 13.85 21.47
C ILE A 204 -0.73 13.24 20.79
N SER A 205 -0.11 12.27 21.45
CA SER A 205 1.04 11.56 20.86
C SER A 205 0.55 10.68 19.70
N ALA A 206 1.20 10.81 18.53
CA ALA A 206 0.94 9.97 17.37
C ALA A 206 1.22 8.48 17.65
N CYS A 207 2.10 8.18 18.61
CA CYS A 207 2.36 6.82 19.10
C CYS A 207 1.17 6.17 19.81
N LYS A 208 0.03 6.86 19.94
CA LYS A 208 -1.23 6.34 20.51
C LYS A 208 -2.29 6.11 19.45
N ILE A 209 -1.96 6.28 18.17
CA ILE A 209 -2.90 6.25 17.06
C ILE A 209 -2.44 5.18 16.07
N ALA A 210 -3.31 4.23 15.76
CA ALA A 210 -3.11 3.32 14.64
C ALA A 210 -3.62 3.96 13.34
N PRO A 211 -2.90 3.86 12.21
CA PRO A 211 -1.59 3.21 12.03
C PRO A 211 -0.38 4.14 12.17
N ALA A 212 -0.52 5.29 12.84
CA ALA A 212 0.53 6.30 12.98
C ALA A 212 1.72 5.86 13.85
N ASP A 213 1.56 4.80 14.65
CA ASP A 213 2.58 4.23 15.50
C ASP A 213 3.39 3.11 14.82
N VAL A 214 3.01 2.67 13.62
CA VAL A 214 3.67 1.57 12.90
C VAL A 214 5.08 1.95 12.46
N PRO A 215 6.13 1.27 12.97
CA PRO A 215 7.49 1.53 12.51
C PRO A 215 7.65 1.24 11.02
N GLY A 216 8.19 2.20 10.27
CA GLY A 216 8.45 2.05 8.83
C GLY A 216 7.33 2.57 7.91
N ALA A 217 6.15 2.85 8.46
CA ALA A 217 5.23 3.80 7.81
C ALA A 217 5.83 5.21 7.90
N LEU A 218 5.49 6.08 6.96
CA LEU A 218 5.83 7.51 7.03
C LEU A 218 4.68 8.25 7.69
N THR A 219 4.80 8.50 8.99
CA THR A 219 3.79 9.23 9.76
C THR A 219 3.96 10.73 9.62
N VAL A 220 2.92 11.40 9.13
CA VAL A 220 2.99 12.78 8.66
C VAL A 220 2.20 13.73 9.56
N GLY A 221 2.93 14.66 10.19
CA GLY A 221 2.35 15.80 10.91
C GLY A 221 1.97 16.96 9.99
N SER A 222 1.19 17.90 10.50
CA SER A 222 0.70 19.06 9.73
C SER A 222 1.34 20.38 10.17
N ILE A 223 1.70 21.20 9.20
CA ILE A 223 2.05 22.62 9.40
C ILE A 223 1.10 23.55 8.62
N GLY A 224 0.96 24.76 9.15
CA GLY A 224 0.37 25.90 8.45
C GLY A 224 1.36 26.62 7.53
N ILE A 225 0.87 27.64 6.82
CA ILE A 225 1.64 28.41 5.82
C ILE A 225 2.87 29.13 6.38
N ALA A 226 2.93 29.35 7.69
CA ALA A 226 4.01 30.07 8.37
C ALA A 226 5.06 29.15 9.01
N ASP A 227 5.15 27.87 8.62
CA ASP A 227 6.01 26.85 9.23
C ASP A 227 5.75 26.64 10.73
N VAL A 228 4.52 26.88 11.17
CA VAL A 228 4.06 26.60 12.53
C VAL A 228 3.31 25.27 12.51
N VAL A 229 3.57 24.37 13.47
CA VAL A 229 2.78 23.15 13.65
C VAL A 229 1.30 23.52 13.78
N SER A 230 0.46 22.87 12.98
CA SER A 230 -0.97 23.11 13.00
C SER A 230 -1.56 22.74 14.36
N TYR A 231 -2.48 23.58 14.87
CA TYR A 231 -2.95 23.51 16.26
C TYR A 231 -3.56 22.17 16.69
N TYR A 232 -3.98 21.34 15.72
CA TYR A 232 -4.58 20.02 15.93
C TYR A 232 -3.57 18.88 15.72
N SER A 233 -2.42 19.12 15.09
CA SER A 233 -1.50 18.06 14.65
C SER A 233 -0.98 17.29 15.86
N ASN A 234 -1.19 15.98 15.85
CA ASN A 234 -0.51 15.08 16.77
C ASN A 234 1.02 15.18 16.62
N ASN A 235 1.71 14.72 17.66
CA ASN A 235 3.13 14.98 17.88
C ASN A 235 3.87 13.77 18.46
N GLY A 236 5.16 13.97 18.71
CA GLY A 236 6.02 13.02 19.39
C GLY A 236 6.88 12.19 18.45
N PRO A 237 7.59 11.18 18.98
CA PRO A 237 8.66 10.49 18.28
C PRO A 237 8.19 9.58 17.14
N CYS A 238 6.89 9.26 17.06
CA CYS A 238 6.32 8.50 15.95
C CYS A 238 6.00 9.38 14.73
N VAL A 239 6.14 10.70 14.80
CA VAL A 239 6.03 11.58 13.62
C VAL A 239 7.38 11.64 12.92
N ASP A 240 7.46 11.13 11.69
CA ASP A 240 8.71 11.08 10.91
C ASP A 240 9.10 12.42 10.31
N LEU A 241 8.09 13.17 9.85
CA LEU A 241 8.18 14.47 9.22
C LEU A 241 6.83 15.19 9.23
N TYR A 242 6.86 16.48 8.92
CA TYR A 242 5.69 17.31 8.72
C TYR A 242 5.57 17.73 7.26
N ALA A 243 4.35 18.00 6.80
CA ALA A 243 4.07 18.57 5.50
C ALA A 243 2.95 19.62 5.61
N PRO A 244 2.75 20.47 4.58
CA PRO A 244 1.59 21.36 4.52
C PRO A 244 0.28 20.60 4.71
N GLY A 245 -0.43 20.87 5.79
CA GLY A 245 -1.79 20.39 6.02
C GLY A 245 -2.74 21.50 6.45
N GLY A 246 -2.25 22.74 6.54
CA GLY A 246 -3.03 23.94 6.76
C GLY A 246 -3.42 24.17 8.21
N ASP A 247 -3.91 25.37 8.50
CA ASP A 247 -4.29 25.81 9.83
C ASP A 247 -5.45 26.82 9.76
N ARG A 248 -5.69 27.56 10.85
CA ARG A 248 -6.75 28.59 10.90
C ARG A 248 -6.51 29.76 9.93
N ILE A 249 -5.29 29.92 9.42
CA ILE A 249 -4.91 31.00 8.52
C ILE A 249 -5.18 30.57 7.08
N ARG A 250 -4.76 29.35 6.71
CA ARG A 250 -4.92 28.84 5.34
C ARG A 250 -5.00 27.32 5.28
N GLY A 251 -6.06 26.81 4.63
CA GLY A 251 -6.21 25.40 4.28
C GLY A 251 -5.54 25.02 2.95
N LEU A 252 -5.67 23.75 2.58
CA LEU A 252 -5.27 23.25 1.27
C LEU A 252 -6.50 23.09 0.39
N GLU A 253 -6.44 23.64 -0.81
CA GLU A 253 -7.47 23.51 -1.84
C GLU A 253 -7.22 22.25 -2.66
N SER A 254 -8.25 21.41 -2.85
CA SER A 254 -8.18 20.23 -3.72
C SER A 254 -9.56 19.87 -4.27
N GLY A 255 -9.61 18.89 -5.17
CA GLY A 255 -10.85 18.44 -5.80
C GLY A 255 -11.84 17.85 -4.78
N TRP A 256 -13.13 18.02 -5.05
CA TRP A 256 -14.21 17.61 -4.17
C TRP A 256 -15.25 16.74 -4.90
N LYS A 257 -16.22 16.19 -4.14
CA LYS A 257 -17.12 15.16 -4.64
C LYS A 257 -18.33 15.69 -5.44
N ASP A 258 -18.72 16.95 -5.32
CA ASP A 258 -20.06 17.37 -5.77
C ASP A 258 -20.15 17.57 -7.29
N SER A 259 -19.04 17.90 -7.95
CA SER A 259 -18.97 17.98 -9.43
C SER A 259 -17.57 17.64 -9.97
N ASP A 260 -17.43 17.51 -11.29
CA ASP A 260 -16.13 17.18 -11.91
C ASP A 260 -15.12 18.35 -11.87
N THR A 261 -15.57 19.53 -11.45
CA THR A 261 -14.79 20.77 -11.36
C THR A 261 -14.96 21.43 -10.00
N ASP A 262 -15.31 20.66 -8.97
CA ASP A 262 -15.60 21.17 -7.63
C ASP A 262 -14.35 21.15 -6.76
N TYR A 263 -14.12 22.21 -6.00
CA TYR A 263 -12.93 22.34 -5.14
C TYR A 263 -13.34 22.78 -3.75
N GLU A 264 -12.65 22.27 -2.73
CA GLU A 264 -12.89 22.65 -1.34
C GLU A 264 -11.56 22.84 -0.59
N PHE A 265 -11.59 23.74 0.39
CA PHE A 265 -10.50 23.91 1.34
C PHE A 265 -10.69 22.99 2.54
N ASP A 266 -9.65 22.24 2.87
CA ASP A 266 -9.63 21.43 4.08
C ASP A 266 -8.32 21.61 4.85
N VAL A 267 -8.33 21.23 6.12
CA VAL A 267 -7.18 21.21 7.00
C VAL A 267 -7.11 19.88 7.75
N GLY A 268 -5.92 19.32 7.82
CA GLY A 268 -5.71 18.08 8.54
C GLY A 268 -4.34 17.47 8.31
N THR A 269 -3.95 16.57 9.19
CA THR A 269 -2.84 15.64 8.90
C THR A 269 -3.20 14.72 7.71
N SER A 270 -4.50 14.52 7.46
CA SER A 270 -5.02 13.92 6.23
C SER A 270 -4.64 14.64 4.94
N MET A 271 -4.44 15.95 4.97
CA MET A 271 -4.02 16.75 3.81
C MET A 271 -2.50 16.79 3.67
N ALA A 272 -1.77 16.66 4.78
CA ALA A 272 -0.32 16.58 4.80
C ALA A 272 0.22 15.23 4.26
N SER A 273 -0.37 14.11 4.72
CA SER A 273 0.01 12.75 4.32
C SER A 273 0.09 12.51 2.79
N PRO A 274 -0.92 12.88 1.97
CA PRO A 274 -0.89 12.61 0.53
C PRO A 274 0.22 13.35 -0.22
N LEU A 275 0.74 14.46 0.31
CA LEU A 275 1.89 15.15 -0.30
C LEU A 275 3.15 14.27 -0.22
N VAL A 276 3.34 13.57 0.89
CA VAL A 276 4.42 12.58 1.06
C VAL A 276 4.19 11.39 0.15
N ALA A 277 2.94 10.92 0.00
CA ALA A 277 2.60 9.84 -0.91
C ALA A 277 2.95 10.17 -2.37
N GLY A 278 2.61 11.38 -2.79
CA GLY A 278 2.97 11.87 -4.12
C GLY A 278 4.49 11.97 -4.31
N TYR A 279 5.24 12.46 -3.32
CA TYR A 279 6.70 12.49 -3.40
C TYR A 279 7.32 11.09 -3.50
N ALA A 280 6.81 10.12 -2.74
CA ALA A 280 7.22 8.72 -2.86
C ALA A 280 7.01 8.19 -4.28
N ALA A 281 5.91 8.57 -4.94
CA ALA A 281 5.66 8.21 -6.33
C ALA A 281 6.64 8.89 -7.32
N LEU A 282 7.05 10.14 -7.07
CA LEU A 282 8.10 10.77 -7.87
C LEU A 282 9.43 10.00 -7.78
N LEU A 283 9.86 9.64 -6.57
CA LEU A 283 11.09 8.88 -6.35
C LEU A 283 11.03 7.46 -6.95
N ALA A 284 9.88 6.80 -6.84
CA ALA A 284 9.65 5.50 -7.46
C ALA A 284 9.67 5.55 -9.00
N GLN A 285 9.17 6.63 -9.62
CA GLN A 285 9.33 6.85 -11.06
C GLN A 285 10.78 7.08 -11.44
N GLN A 286 11.53 7.83 -10.62
CA GLN A 286 12.90 8.23 -10.94
C GLN A 286 13.83 7.03 -11.17
N GLN A 287 13.72 6.03 -10.31
CA GLN A 287 14.51 4.81 -10.37
C GLN A 287 13.58 3.60 -10.13
N PRO A 288 12.95 3.07 -11.19
CA PRO A 288 12.12 1.89 -11.10
C PRO A 288 12.88 0.73 -10.46
N GLY A 289 12.25 0.02 -9.53
CA GLY A 289 12.87 -1.10 -8.81
C GLY A 289 13.57 -0.73 -7.50
N LEU A 290 13.67 0.56 -7.14
CA LEU A 290 14.06 0.96 -5.78
C LEU A 290 13.18 0.29 -4.72
N CYS A 291 13.80 -0.11 -3.61
CA CYS A 291 13.08 -0.65 -2.48
C CYS A 291 12.34 0.46 -1.72
N ALA A 292 11.12 0.17 -1.26
CA ALA A 292 10.31 1.12 -0.47
C ALA A 292 11.09 1.70 0.72
N THR A 293 11.89 0.89 1.42
CA THR A 293 12.74 1.35 2.52
C THR A 293 13.76 2.41 2.10
N SER A 294 14.31 2.33 0.89
CA SER A 294 15.24 3.33 0.35
C SER A 294 14.51 4.62 -0.01
N ILE A 295 13.28 4.52 -0.52
CA ILE A 295 12.40 5.67 -0.81
C ILE A 295 12.03 6.37 0.50
N SER A 296 11.46 5.66 1.48
CA SER A 296 11.06 6.22 2.77
C SER A 296 12.25 6.88 3.49
N LYS A 297 13.41 6.23 3.49
CA LYS A 297 14.63 6.81 4.06
C LYS A 297 15.06 8.10 3.36
N ALA A 298 15.03 8.12 2.02
CA ALA A 298 15.39 9.32 1.26
C ALA A 298 14.45 10.49 1.56
N ILE A 299 13.15 10.26 1.65
CA ILE A 299 12.15 11.28 2.00
C ILE A 299 12.50 11.94 3.35
N VAL A 300 12.77 11.12 4.37
CA VAL A 300 13.10 11.60 5.72
C VAL A 300 14.46 12.32 5.73
N ASP A 301 15.48 11.74 5.10
CA ASP A 301 16.84 12.30 5.13
C ASP A 301 16.95 13.65 4.41
N ARG A 302 16.19 13.81 3.32
CA ARG A 302 16.15 15.01 2.45
C ARG A 302 15.24 16.13 2.96
N SER A 303 14.45 15.87 4.01
CA SER A 303 13.61 16.89 4.64
C SER A 303 14.41 18.15 5.00
N THR A 304 13.75 19.31 4.91
CA THR A 304 14.29 20.55 5.45
C THR A 304 14.24 20.48 6.97
N LYS A 305 15.38 20.68 7.63
CA LYS A 305 15.52 20.50 9.09
C LYS A 305 15.53 21.84 9.82
N GLY A 306 14.89 21.88 10.98
CA GLY A 306 15.03 22.98 11.94
C GLY A 306 14.25 24.27 11.61
N VAL A 307 13.35 24.24 10.61
CA VAL A 307 12.57 25.43 10.21
C VAL A 307 11.19 25.50 10.86
N ILE A 308 10.67 24.36 11.34
CA ILE A 308 9.32 24.30 11.92
C ILE A 308 9.34 24.87 13.34
N THR A 309 8.33 25.66 13.68
CA THR A 309 8.11 26.23 15.02
C THR A 309 6.83 25.66 15.64
N GLY A 310 6.65 25.81 16.97
CA GLY A 310 5.47 25.28 17.68
C GLY A 310 5.49 23.76 17.92
N MET A 311 6.63 23.09 17.73
CA MET A 311 6.79 21.65 17.96
C MET A 311 6.94 21.30 19.45
N THR A 312 6.55 20.08 19.81
CA THR A 312 6.94 19.49 21.10
C THR A 312 8.41 19.06 21.08
N ALA A 313 9.06 19.02 22.24
CA ALA A 313 10.50 18.75 22.36
C ALA A 313 10.93 17.35 21.87
N ASP A 314 10.00 16.39 21.82
CA ASP A 314 10.20 15.01 21.39
C ASP A 314 9.88 14.77 19.90
N SER A 315 9.38 15.78 19.19
CA SER A 315 9.10 15.70 17.74
C SER A 315 10.35 16.00 16.91
N LEU A 316 10.51 15.31 15.77
CA LEU A 316 11.63 15.52 14.87
C LEU A 316 11.34 16.69 13.92
N ASN A 317 12.15 17.76 13.99
CA ASN A 317 11.96 18.97 13.17
C ASN A 317 12.43 18.75 11.73
N ARG A 318 11.52 18.17 10.93
CA ARG A 318 11.72 17.75 9.55
C ARG A 318 10.49 18.15 8.74
N LEU A 319 10.67 19.03 7.78
CA LEU A 319 9.64 19.45 6.83
C LEU A 319 9.87 18.79 5.48
N LEU A 320 8.82 18.25 4.88
CA LEU A 320 8.81 17.69 3.53
C LEU A 320 9.48 18.64 2.54
N PHE A 321 10.43 18.11 1.77
CA PHE A 321 11.13 18.82 0.72
C PHE A 321 11.30 17.89 -0.49
N LEU A 322 10.89 18.36 -1.66
CA LEU A 322 10.93 17.62 -2.91
C LEU A 322 12.34 17.70 -3.52
N ASP A 323 13.20 16.76 -3.14
CA ASP A 323 14.52 16.56 -3.72
C ASP A 323 14.54 15.29 -4.57
N THR A 324 14.58 15.48 -5.88
CA THR A 324 14.60 14.40 -6.86
C THR A 324 16.03 14.07 -7.29
N ALA A 325 17.04 14.20 -6.43
CA ALA A 325 18.35 13.62 -6.69
C ALA A 325 18.29 12.08 -6.73
N LEU A 326 19.18 11.44 -7.48
CA LEU A 326 19.26 9.97 -7.51
C LEU A 326 19.58 9.41 -6.12
N ILE A 327 18.88 8.34 -5.75
CA ILE A 327 19.12 7.56 -4.54
C ILE A 327 20.21 6.52 -4.85
N PRO A 328 21.23 6.34 -4.00
CA PRO A 328 22.23 5.31 -4.18
C PRO A 328 21.61 3.93 -4.35
N THR A 329 22.07 3.19 -5.36
CA THR A 329 21.58 1.84 -5.61
C THR A 329 22.00 0.89 -4.49
N THR A 330 21.15 -0.08 -4.20
CA THR A 330 21.33 -1.07 -3.13
C THR A 330 21.23 -2.48 -3.69
N VAL A 331 21.51 -3.48 -2.85
CA VAL A 331 21.24 -4.88 -3.19
C VAL A 331 19.72 -5.15 -3.24
N PRO A 332 19.25 -6.21 -3.91
CA PRO A 332 17.83 -6.50 -3.99
C PRO A 332 17.20 -6.77 -2.62
N GLY A 333 15.90 -6.47 -2.50
CA GLY A 333 15.11 -6.78 -1.32
C GLY A 333 14.76 -8.26 -1.19
N GLU A 334 13.90 -8.55 -0.22
CA GLU A 334 13.35 -9.89 -0.01
C GLU A 334 12.22 -10.21 -1.00
N ALA A 335 12.16 -11.45 -1.48
CA ALA A 335 11.07 -11.91 -2.35
C ALA A 335 9.80 -12.16 -1.55
N SER A 336 8.65 -11.69 -2.05
CA SER A 336 7.35 -11.79 -1.38
C SER A 336 6.42 -12.83 -2.04
N HIS A 337 5.23 -13.03 -1.47
CA HIS A 337 4.17 -13.93 -1.97
C HIS A 337 4.67 -15.33 -2.39
N VAL A 338 5.52 -15.94 -1.56
CA VAL A 338 6.10 -17.23 -1.89
C VAL A 338 5.00 -18.30 -1.83
N ILE A 339 4.75 -18.94 -2.97
CA ILE A 339 3.82 -20.07 -3.09
C ILE A 339 4.62 -21.33 -3.29
N ILE A 340 4.39 -22.30 -2.39
CA ILE A 340 5.01 -23.61 -2.48
C ILE A 340 3.91 -24.64 -2.70
N THR A 341 4.11 -25.50 -3.69
CA THR A 341 3.24 -26.66 -3.94
C THR A 341 4.04 -27.94 -3.97
N THR A 342 3.39 -29.06 -3.64
CA THR A 342 3.98 -30.40 -3.75
C THR A 342 3.13 -31.32 -4.59
N ASP A 343 3.79 -32.18 -5.34
CA ASP A 343 3.21 -33.35 -5.98
C ASP A 343 4.19 -34.54 -5.87
N SER A 344 3.93 -35.62 -6.60
CA SER A 344 4.72 -36.85 -6.57
C SER A 344 6.23 -36.61 -6.70
N GLN A 345 6.93 -36.66 -5.56
CA GLN A 345 8.38 -36.48 -5.41
C GLN A 345 8.90 -35.11 -5.87
N SER A 346 8.07 -34.07 -5.84
CA SER A 346 8.53 -32.74 -6.23
C SER A 346 7.93 -31.60 -5.40
N LEU A 347 8.64 -30.48 -5.41
CA LEU A 347 8.18 -29.18 -4.91
C LEU A 347 8.31 -28.15 -6.02
N VAL A 348 7.30 -27.30 -6.18
CA VAL A 348 7.41 -26.09 -6.99
C VAL A 348 7.34 -24.89 -6.06
N VAL A 349 8.34 -24.02 -6.16
CA VAL A 349 8.44 -22.76 -5.43
C VAL A 349 8.26 -21.63 -6.43
N SER A 350 7.45 -20.63 -6.11
CA SER A 350 7.37 -19.38 -6.84
C SER A 350 7.24 -18.19 -5.92
N TRP A 351 7.54 -17.01 -6.42
CA TRP A 351 7.56 -15.78 -5.64
C TRP A 351 7.22 -14.58 -6.53
N ASP A 352 6.93 -13.45 -5.91
CA ASP A 352 6.98 -12.15 -6.56
C ASP A 352 8.40 -11.62 -6.54
N SER A 353 8.82 -11.01 -7.66
CA SER A 353 10.16 -10.42 -7.76
C SER A 353 10.36 -9.37 -6.68
N PRO A 354 11.49 -9.38 -5.95
CA PRO A 354 11.79 -8.32 -4.99
C PRO A 354 12.03 -7.00 -5.72
N CYS A 355 12.03 -5.89 -4.97
CA CYS A 355 12.69 -4.67 -5.42
C CYS A 355 14.15 -4.98 -5.80
N ASP A 356 14.65 -4.37 -6.87
CA ASP A 356 16.00 -4.60 -7.38
C ASP A 356 17.03 -3.63 -6.79
N GLY A 357 16.60 -2.68 -5.96
CA GLY A 357 17.48 -1.69 -5.33
C GLY A 357 17.94 -0.59 -6.30
N GLY A 358 17.24 -0.40 -7.42
CA GLY A 358 17.62 0.54 -8.47
C GLY A 358 18.71 0.00 -9.40
N SER A 359 18.99 -1.32 -9.35
CA SER A 359 19.93 -2.01 -10.21
C SER A 359 19.35 -3.37 -10.59
N VAL A 360 19.18 -3.61 -11.89
CA VAL A 360 18.54 -4.82 -12.45
C VAL A 360 19.03 -6.10 -11.78
N VAL A 361 18.08 -6.95 -11.38
CA VAL A 361 18.36 -8.30 -10.85
C VAL A 361 19.08 -9.13 -11.91
N THR A 362 20.24 -9.68 -11.55
CA THR A 362 21.09 -10.51 -12.41
C THR A 362 20.89 -12.01 -12.21
N GLY A 363 20.22 -12.41 -11.13
CA GLY A 363 19.84 -13.81 -10.89
C GLY A 363 19.17 -14.03 -9.55
N THR A 364 18.47 -15.15 -9.43
CA THR A 364 17.81 -15.56 -8.18
C THR A 364 18.23 -16.96 -7.79
N ARG A 365 18.79 -17.12 -6.60
CA ARG A 365 19.16 -18.42 -6.04
C ARG A 365 18.07 -18.95 -5.14
N VAL A 366 17.58 -20.15 -5.43
CA VAL A 366 16.64 -20.87 -4.58
C VAL A 366 17.34 -22.09 -3.98
N SER A 367 17.41 -22.14 -2.65
CA SER A 367 17.99 -23.25 -1.91
C SER A 367 16.90 -24.05 -1.21
N LEU A 368 16.94 -25.38 -1.37
CA LEU A 368 16.13 -26.32 -0.63
C LEU A 368 16.98 -26.92 0.50
N LEU A 369 16.50 -26.86 1.72
CA LEU A 369 17.20 -27.31 2.92
C LEU A 369 16.46 -28.45 3.59
N GLN A 370 17.21 -29.31 4.26
CA GLN A 370 16.70 -30.33 5.17
C GLN A 370 17.56 -30.31 6.44
N ASN A 371 16.91 -30.23 7.61
CA ASN A 371 17.60 -30.11 8.90
C ASN A 371 18.66 -28.98 8.91
N GLY A 372 18.31 -27.83 8.30
CA GLY A 372 19.19 -26.67 8.20
C GLY A 372 20.35 -26.77 7.20
N LYS A 373 20.52 -27.90 6.50
CA LYS A 373 21.56 -28.09 5.48
C LYS A 373 20.97 -27.99 4.08
N VAL A 374 21.66 -27.30 3.17
CA VAL A 374 21.26 -27.21 1.76
C VAL A 374 21.39 -28.60 1.11
N VAL A 375 20.29 -29.13 0.60
CA VAL A 375 20.23 -30.43 -0.09
C VAL A 375 20.10 -30.28 -1.60
N LYS A 376 19.51 -29.19 -2.08
CA LYS A 376 19.47 -28.80 -3.49
C LYS A 376 19.56 -27.28 -3.60
N ARG A 377 20.12 -26.81 -4.71
CA ARG A 377 20.22 -25.39 -5.03
C ARG A 377 20.04 -25.22 -6.53
N THR A 378 19.31 -24.18 -6.92
CA THR A 378 19.12 -23.81 -8.31
C THR A 378 19.29 -22.31 -8.44
N ASP A 379 20.12 -21.88 -9.38
CA ASP A 379 20.16 -20.49 -9.83
C ASP A 379 19.15 -20.35 -10.98
N VAL A 380 18.21 -19.43 -10.81
CA VAL A 380 17.05 -19.24 -11.67
C VAL A 380 17.34 -18.05 -12.60
N PRO A 381 17.11 -18.19 -13.92
CA PRO A 381 17.35 -17.12 -14.88
C PRO A 381 16.51 -15.87 -14.59
N VAL A 382 17.03 -14.71 -14.98
CA VAL A 382 16.30 -13.43 -14.92
C VAL A 382 14.97 -13.54 -15.66
N GLY A 383 13.92 -12.94 -15.10
CA GLY A 383 12.56 -13.00 -15.66
C GLY A 383 11.81 -14.30 -15.33
N THR A 384 12.42 -15.25 -14.61
CA THR A 384 11.74 -16.46 -14.12
C THR A 384 11.53 -16.36 -12.62
N ASN A 385 10.29 -16.54 -12.17
CA ASN A 385 9.88 -16.41 -10.76
C ASN A 385 9.35 -17.73 -10.17
N ALA A 386 9.77 -18.86 -10.74
CA ALA A 386 9.41 -20.19 -10.25
C ALA A 386 10.51 -21.22 -10.53
N VAL A 387 10.62 -22.22 -9.65
CA VAL A 387 11.52 -23.37 -9.80
C VAL A 387 10.86 -24.66 -9.33
N ARG A 388 11.13 -25.77 -10.02
CA ARG A 388 10.71 -27.12 -9.60
C ARG A 388 11.91 -27.93 -9.12
N PHE A 389 11.83 -28.43 -7.89
CA PHE A 389 12.74 -29.44 -7.34
C PHE A 389 12.12 -30.82 -7.49
N VAL A 390 12.72 -31.71 -8.26
CA VAL A 390 12.25 -33.11 -8.48
C VAL A 390 13.07 -34.11 -7.67
N GLY A 391 12.64 -35.37 -7.59
CA GLY A 391 13.39 -36.44 -6.91
C GLY A 391 13.51 -36.24 -5.41
N LEU A 392 12.45 -35.74 -4.78
CA LEU A 392 12.36 -35.54 -3.34
C LEU A 392 11.75 -36.77 -2.65
N ALA A 393 12.15 -37.00 -1.40
CA ALA A 393 11.71 -38.16 -0.63
C ALA A 393 10.26 -37.97 -0.13
N LEU A 394 9.42 -38.98 -0.34
CA LEU A 394 8.04 -39.00 0.17
C LEU A 394 8.03 -38.90 1.71
N GLY A 395 7.03 -38.20 2.23
CA GLY A 395 6.82 -37.96 3.66
C GLY A 395 7.77 -36.94 4.29
N LYS A 396 8.76 -36.42 3.55
CA LYS A 396 9.72 -35.44 4.07
C LYS A 396 9.23 -34.00 3.86
N LYS A 397 9.45 -33.18 4.89
CA LYS A 397 9.39 -31.72 4.80
C LYS A 397 10.77 -31.15 4.50
N TYR A 398 10.78 -30.00 3.87
CA TYR A 398 11.98 -29.23 3.54
C TYR A 398 11.82 -27.80 4.05
N GLN A 399 12.86 -27.00 3.87
CA GLN A 399 12.79 -25.54 4.01
C GLN A 399 13.27 -24.92 2.70
N VAL A 400 12.73 -23.76 2.35
CA VAL A 400 13.10 -23.01 1.15
C VAL A 400 13.72 -21.68 1.59
N VAL A 401 14.74 -21.24 0.86
CA VAL A 401 15.31 -19.89 0.98
C VAL A 401 15.51 -19.34 -0.44
N ILE A 402 15.01 -18.13 -0.68
CA ILE A 402 15.14 -17.41 -1.95
C ILE A 402 16.04 -16.20 -1.72
N LYS A 403 16.99 -15.95 -2.62
CA LYS A 403 17.86 -14.77 -2.57
C LYS A 403 18.15 -14.26 -3.96
N ALA A 404 17.78 -13.01 -4.24
CA ALA A 404 18.12 -12.33 -5.48
C ALA A 404 19.49 -11.64 -5.38
N SER A 405 20.12 -11.39 -6.51
CA SER A 405 21.37 -10.63 -6.61
C SER A 405 21.30 -9.64 -7.77
N ASN A 406 22.05 -8.54 -7.68
CA ASN A 406 22.24 -7.58 -8.75
C ASN A 406 23.73 -7.20 -8.87
N ALA A 407 24.05 -6.15 -9.61
CA ALA A 407 25.43 -5.67 -9.79
C ALA A 407 26.09 -5.20 -8.47
N ILE A 408 25.31 -4.80 -7.46
CA ILE A 408 25.80 -4.37 -6.14
C ILE A 408 26.16 -5.59 -5.27
N GLY A 409 25.40 -6.68 -5.38
CA GLY A 409 25.72 -7.93 -4.71
C GLY A 409 24.49 -8.79 -4.39
N ASP A 410 24.66 -9.67 -3.41
CA ASP A 410 23.60 -10.55 -2.90
C ASP A 410 22.63 -9.76 -2.03
N GLY A 411 21.34 -9.87 -2.33
CA GLY A 411 20.25 -9.24 -1.61
C GLY A 411 19.84 -9.93 -0.31
N ILE A 412 18.73 -9.46 0.25
CA ILE A 412 18.12 -10.03 1.45
C ILE A 412 17.52 -11.40 1.09
N ALA A 413 17.87 -12.42 1.87
CA ALA A 413 17.31 -13.74 1.72
C ALA A 413 16.02 -13.86 2.52
N THR A 414 15.02 -14.56 1.97
CA THR A 414 13.82 -14.90 2.73
C THR A 414 14.19 -15.67 4.02
N PRO A 415 13.37 -15.60 5.09
CA PRO A 415 13.42 -16.55 6.18
C PRO A 415 13.40 -17.99 5.69
N ARG A 416 13.73 -18.94 6.56
CA ARG A 416 13.64 -20.37 6.22
C ARG A 416 12.17 -20.80 6.17
N ILE A 417 11.64 -20.91 4.97
CA ILE A 417 10.23 -21.14 4.75
C ILE A 417 9.93 -22.64 4.75
N GLY A 418 9.19 -23.15 5.74
CA GLY A 418 8.94 -24.58 5.92
C GLY A 418 7.92 -25.14 4.92
N THR A 419 8.14 -26.32 4.34
CA THR A 419 7.23 -26.90 3.33
C THR A 419 6.25 -27.91 3.94
N MET A 420 5.20 -28.25 3.18
CA MET A 420 4.42 -29.48 3.41
C MET A 420 5.30 -30.71 3.19
N ALA A 421 4.82 -31.85 3.72
CA ALA A 421 5.44 -33.13 3.44
C ALA A 421 5.21 -33.50 1.97
N VAL A 422 6.26 -33.89 1.26
CA VAL A 422 6.14 -34.36 -0.12
C VAL A 422 5.30 -35.62 -0.14
N GLN A 423 4.23 -35.63 -0.93
CA GLN A 423 3.27 -36.73 -0.92
C GLN A 423 2.89 -37.16 -2.34
N LYS A 424 2.51 -38.44 -2.46
CA LYS A 424 2.03 -39.00 -3.72
C LYS A 424 0.54 -38.72 -3.87
N ILE A 425 0.15 -38.19 -5.03
CA ILE A 425 -1.25 -37.95 -5.35
C ILE A 425 -1.75 -39.14 -6.17
N LEU A 426 -2.54 -40.02 -5.56
CA LEU A 426 -3.06 -41.21 -6.23
C LEU A 426 -4.44 -40.95 -6.85
N ALA A 427 -4.65 -41.47 -8.06
CA ALA A 427 -5.97 -41.53 -8.67
C ALA A 427 -7.00 -42.20 -7.74
N GLY A 428 -8.22 -41.66 -7.70
CA GLY A 428 -9.31 -42.09 -6.83
C GLY A 428 -9.25 -41.53 -5.40
N LYS A 429 -8.24 -40.73 -5.05
CA LYS A 429 -8.13 -40.13 -3.70
C LYS A 429 -8.69 -38.70 -3.64
N SER A 430 -9.16 -38.34 -2.44
CA SER A 430 -9.63 -37.00 -2.09
C SER A 430 -8.66 -36.39 -1.07
N ILE A 431 -8.10 -35.23 -1.40
CA ILE A 431 -6.96 -34.64 -0.68
C ILE A 431 -7.34 -33.25 -0.18
N LYS A 432 -6.87 -32.88 1.01
CA LYS A 432 -7.06 -31.53 1.55
C LYS A 432 -6.05 -30.58 0.87
N PRO A 433 -6.48 -29.52 0.16
CA PRO A 433 -5.57 -28.73 -0.68
C PRO A 433 -4.43 -28.03 0.07
N ASP A 434 -4.65 -27.63 1.32
CA ASP A 434 -3.61 -27.08 2.23
C ASP A 434 -2.44 -28.04 2.50
N THR A 435 -2.63 -29.35 2.32
CA THR A 435 -1.54 -30.33 2.37
C THR A 435 -0.72 -30.38 1.08
N LEU A 436 -1.20 -29.75 0.00
CA LEU A 436 -0.58 -29.73 -1.32
C LEU A 436 0.01 -28.37 -1.68
N GLY A 437 -0.43 -27.29 -1.04
CA GLY A 437 0.11 -25.96 -1.28
C GLY A 437 -0.18 -25.00 -0.14
N TYR A 438 0.73 -24.05 0.05
CA TYR A 438 0.52 -22.90 0.93
C TYR A 438 1.18 -21.64 0.36
N LEU A 439 0.70 -20.50 0.83
CA LEU A 439 1.25 -19.18 0.59
C LEU A 439 1.90 -18.70 1.89
N THR A 440 3.04 -18.04 1.80
CA THR A 440 3.80 -17.61 2.99
C THR A 440 3.25 -16.39 3.70
N SER A 441 2.37 -15.64 3.05
CA SER A 441 1.59 -14.63 3.76
C SER A 441 0.51 -15.29 4.62
N ASP A 442 0.01 -14.53 5.56
CA ASP A 442 -1.19 -14.76 6.35
C ASP A 442 -2.48 -14.84 5.52
N LEU A 443 -2.41 -14.53 4.21
CA LEU A 443 -3.53 -14.67 3.29
C LEU A 443 -3.84 -16.14 2.95
N PRO A 444 -5.13 -16.51 2.80
CA PRO A 444 -5.51 -17.87 2.47
C PRO A 444 -5.12 -18.23 1.03
N LEU A 445 -4.63 -19.45 0.79
CA LEU A 445 -4.42 -19.92 -0.58
C LEU A 445 -5.76 -20.40 -1.20
N ILE A 446 -6.24 -19.69 -2.20
CA ILE A 446 -7.45 -20.00 -2.95
C ILE A 446 -7.10 -20.85 -4.17
N TRP A 447 -7.88 -21.92 -4.39
CA TRP A 447 -7.66 -22.89 -5.45
C TRP A 447 -8.74 -22.83 -6.51
N SER A 448 -8.33 -23.03 -7.76
CA SER A 448 -9.20 -23.31 -8.89
C SER A 448 -8.64 -24.47 -9.70
N VAL A 449 -9.47 -25.11 -10.52
CA VAL A 449 -9.03 -26.16 -11.46
C VAL A 449 -9.34 -25.70 -12.87
N SER A 450 -8.34 -25.77 -13.74
CA SER A 450 -8.52 -25.41 -15.15
C SER A 450 -9.58 -26.30 -15.82
N GLN A 451 -10.32 -25.74 -16.77
CA GLN A 451 -11.36 -26.48 -17.50
C GLN A 451 -10.79 -27.76 -18.15
N ALA A 452 -9.59 -27.69 -18.73
CA ALA A 452 -8.91 -28.81 -19.36
C ALA A 452 -8.58 -29.94 -18.36
N SER A 453 -8.43 -29.65 -17.08
CA SER A 453 -8.10 -30.63 -16.04
C SER A 453 -9.31 -31.22 -15.33
N LYS A 454 -10.55 -30.80 -15.63
CA LYS A 454 -11.77 -31.34 -15.00
C LYS A 454 -11.95 -32.86 -15.14
N LYS A 455 -11.36 -33.45 -16.19
CA LYS A 455 -11.35 -34.92 -16.40
C LYS A 455 -10.25 -35.63 -15.60
N VAL A 456 -9.29 -34.90 -15.03
CA VAL A 456 -8.14 -35.43 -14.28
C VAL A 456 -8.31 -35.18 -12.78
N CYS A 457 -8.83 -34.02 -12.41
CA CYS A 457 -9.09 -33.62 -11.04
C CYS A 457 -10.26 -32.62 -10.97
N ARG A 458 -10.85 -32.46 -9.78
CA ARG A 458 -11.83 -31.40 -9.53
C ARG A 458 -11.75 -30.92 -8.08
N LEU A 459 -12.24 -29.72 -7.82
CA LEU A 459 -12.47 -29.24 -6.46
C LEU A 459 -13.89 -29.61 -6.02
N GLN A 460 -14.01 -30.07 -4.79
CA GLN A 460 -15.26 -30.24 -4.05
C GLN A 460 -15.27 -29.18 -2.95
N THR A 461 -16.40 -28.51 -2.73
CA THR A 461 -16.51 -27.33 -1.84
C THR A 461 -16.91 -27.69 -0.41
N ALA A 462 -17.52 -28.86 -0.18
CA ALA A 462 -17.95 -29.31 1.14
C ALA A 462 -17.76 -30.84 1.32
N PRO A 463 -16.82 -31.30 2.16
CA PRO A 463 -15.67 -30.54 2.66
C PRO A 463 -14.76 -30.09 1.50
N PHE A 464 -13.97 -29.03 1.71
CA PHE A 464 -13.07 -28.53 0.67
C PHE A 464 -11.96 -29.53 0.35
N ARG A 465 -11.99 -30.11 -0.87
CA ARG A 465 -11.10 -31.20 -1.29
C ARG A 465 -10.71 -31.09 -2.76
N LEU A 466 -9.46 -31.45 -3.07
CA LEU A 466 -9.03 -31.79 -4.43
C LEU A 466 -9.25 -33.28 -4.65
N VAL A 467 -10.15 -33.64 -5.55
CA VAL A 467 -10.47 -35.02 -5.91
C VAL A 467 -9.66 -35.40 -7.15
N ALA A 468 -8.75 -36.37 -7.00
CA ALA A 468 -7.96 -36.95 -8.09
C ALA A 468 -8.79 -38.01 -8.82
N LEU A 469 -9.25 -37.72 -10.03
CA LEU A 469 -10.18 -38.59 -10.76
C LEU A 469 -9.46 -39.71 -11.52
N ARG A 470 -8.32 -39.40 -12.15
CA ARG A 470 -7.50 -40.34 -12.90
C ARG A 470 -6.06 -39.88 -12.98
N ARG A 471 -5.18 -40.79 -13.40
CA ARG A 471 -3.77 -40.49 -13.70
C ARG A 471 -3.65 -39.38 -14.75
N GLY A 472 -2.68 -38.49 -14.55
CA GLY A 472 -2.40 -37.39 -15.47
C GLY A 472 -1.91 -36.13 -14.78
N VAL A 473 -1.92 -35.01 -15.51
CA VAL A 473 -1.53 -33.70 -14.98
C VAL A 473 -2.77 -32.87 -14.67
N CYS A 474 -2.93 -32.53 -13.39
CA CYS A 474 -3.94 -31.63 -12.88
C CYS A 474 -3.40 -30.20 -12.88
N ARG A 475 -3.92 -29.33 -13.76
CA ARG A 475 -3.60 -27.90 -13.77
C ARG A 475 -4.54 -27.16 -12.82
N VAL A 476 -3.99 -26.67 -11.73
CA VAL A 476 -4.67 -25.86 -10.71
C VAL A 476 -4.24 -24.40 -10.82
N GLY A 477 -5.15 -23.48 -10.53
CA GLY A 477 -4.83 -22.07 -10.38
C GLY A 477 -4.79 -21.70 -8.90
N LEU A 478 -3.76 -20.99 -8.48
CA LEU A 478 -3.50 -20.61 -7.09
C LEU A 478 -3.43 -19.09 -6.95
N ARG A 479 -4.05 -18.53 -5.92
CA ARG A 479 -4.06 -17.09 -5.63
C ARG A 479 -4.28 -16.83 -4.15
N GLY A 480 -3.88 -15.65 -3.66
CA GLY A 480 -4.06 -15.27 -2.26
C GLY A 480 -5.47 -14.73 -1.96
N ILE A 481 -6.12 -14.08 -2.93
CA ILE A 481 -7.45 -13.46 -2.74
C ILE A 481 -8.32 -13.63 -3.99
N THR A 482 -9.64 -13.58 -3.81
CA THR A 482 -10.63 -13.68 -4.90
C THR A 482 -10.49 -12.49 -5.85
N GLY A 483 -10.38 -12.74 -7.15
CA GLY A 483 -10.26 -11.69 -8.19
C GLY A 483 -8.88 -11.61 -8.84
N GLN A 484 -7.83 -12.06 -8.14
CA GLN A 484 -6.47 -12.13 -8.68
C GLN A 484 -6.34 -13.19 -9.80
N ASP A 485 -5.52 -12.87 -10.82
CA ASP A 485 -5.14 -13.83 -11.85
C ASP A 485 -4.41 -15.02 -11.19
N PRO A 486 -4.89 -16.26 -11.41
CA PRO A 486 -4.33 -17.39 -10.72
C PRO A 486 -2.99 -17.80 -11.31
N ILE A 487 -2.04 -18.06 -10.44
CA ILE A 487 -0.79 -18.70 -10.79
C ILE A 487 -1.06 -20.17 -11.12
N ILE A 488 -0.81 -20.57 -12.36
CA ILE A 488 -1.09 -21.93 -12.83
C ILE A 488 0.00 -22.91 -12.39
N ARG A 489 -0.40 -24.02 -11.77
CA ARG A 489 0.47 -25.12 -11.34
C ARG A 489 0.03 -26.44 -11.91
N SER A 490 1.00 -27.27 -12.26
CA SER A 490 0.78 -28.65 -12.69
C SER A 490 1.10 -29.59 -11.54
N LEU A 491 0.08 -30.31 -11.08
CA LEU A 491 0.19 -31.39 -10.11
C LEU A 491 0.13 -32.73 -10.83
N ARG A 492 1.14 -33.58 -10.62
CA ARG A 492 1.13 -34.94 -11.15
C ARG A 492 0.26 -35.87 -10.30
N ILE A 493 -0.65 -36.59 -10.95
CA ILE A 493 -1.50 -37.63 -10.36
C ILE A 493 -1.05 -39.00 -10.89
N ASP A 494 -0.68 -39.90 -9.97
CA ASP A 494 -0.15 -41.25 -10.21
C ASP A 494 -1.17 -42.38 -10.01
#